data_AF-A0A4Z0KQQ4-F1
#
_entry.id   AF-A0A4Z0KQQ4-F1
#
_cell.length_a   1.000
_cell.length_b   1.000
_cell.length_c   1.000
_cell.angle_alpha   90.00
_cell.angle_beta   90.00
_cell.angle_gamma   90.00
#
_symmetry.space_group_name_H-M   'P 1'
#
loop_
_entity.id
_entity.type
_entity.pdbx_description
1 polymer ?
#
loop_
_entity_poly.entity_id
_entity_poly.type
_entity_poly.pdbx_seq_one_letter_code
_entity_poly.pdbx_strand_id
1 'polypeptide(L)'
;IQIDITPGSIGAHSKVDMALVGDIKATLRALLPLVEEKSNRKFLDKALEHYRDARKGLDDLAKLSDKAIHPQYLAQQISHFAADD
;
A
#
# COMPACT_ATOMS: atom_id res chain seq x y z
N ILE A 1 17.14 1.15 -1.59
CA ILE A 1 17.03 0.70 -2.99
C ILE A 1 15.86 1.45 -3.61
N GLN A 2 16.04 2.04 -4.80
CA GLN A 2 14.97 2.70 -5.54
C GLN A 2 15.01 2.28 -7.01
N ILE A 3 13.85 1.97 -7.57
CA ILE A 3 13.65 1.67 -9.00
C ILE A 3 12.63 2.68 -9.51
N ASP A 4 12.98 3.43 -10.55
CA ASP A 4 12.08 4.43 -11.13
C ASP A 4 12.30 4.55 -12.65
N ILE A 5 11.26 4.86 -13.41
CA ILE A 5 11.37 5.12 -14.84
C ILE A 5 11.94 6.52 -15.12
N THR A 6 11.79 7.45 -14.18
CA THR A 6 12.22 8.84 -14.29
C THR A 6 13.48 9.06 -13.44
N PRO A 7 14.65 9.31 -14.04
CA PRO A 7 15.90 9.49 -13.28
C PRO A 7 15.84 10.62 -12.25
N GLY A 8 15.10 11.70 -12.53
CA GLY A 8 14.93 12.84 -11.62
C GLY A 8 14.19 12.52 -10.32
N SER A 9 13.46 11.39 -10.27
CA SER A 9 12.78 10.93 -9.05
C SER A 9 13.72 10.22 -8.07
N ILE A 10 14.88 9.76 -8.54
CA ILE A 10 15.82 8.96 -7.74
C ILE A 10 16.43 9.84 -6.65
N GLY A 11 16.18 9.47 -5.39
CA GLY A 11 16.70 10.18 -4.23
C GLY A 11 16.02 11.50 -3.91
N ALA A 12 14.87 11.82 -4.53
CA ALA A 12 14.19 13.09 -4.31
C ALA A 12 13.69 13.29 -2.86
N HIS A 13 13.37 12.20 -2.15
CA HIS A 13 12.76 12.25 -0.81
C HIS A 13 13.41 11.31 0.22
N SER A 14 14.43 10.55 -0.16
CA SER A 14 15.14 9.65 0.75
C SER A 14 16.54 9.31 0.21
N LYS A 15 17.44 8.86 1.09
CA LYS A 15 18.76 8.37 0.67
C LYS A 15 18.62 7.10 -0.18
N VAL A 16 19.48 6.95 -1.19
CA VAL A 16 19.46 5.79 -2.10
C VAL A 16 20.82 5.11 -2.11
N ASP A 17 20.90 3.92 -1.52
CA ASP A 17 22.11 3.10 -1.52
C ASP A 17 22.29 2.31 -2.85
N MET A 18 21.20 2.07 -3.58
CA MET A 18 21.20 1.41 -4.89
C MET A 18 20.05 1.94 -5.75
N ALA A 19 20.38 2.48 -6.91
CA ALA A 19 19.47 3.11 -7.85
C ALA A 19 19.43 2.32 -9.17
N LEU A 20 18.23 2.06 -9.68
CA LEU A 20 18.03 1.45 -11.00
C LEU A 20 17.00 2.28 -11.78
N VAL A 21 17.30 2.54 -13.06
CA VAL A 21 16.35 3.18 -13.97
C VAL A 21 15.63 2.10 -14.76
N GLY A 22 14.30 2.05 -14.66
CA GLY A 22 13.52 1.05 -15.38
C GLY A 22 12.01 1.10 -15.08
N ASP A 23 11.24 0.60 -16.03
CA ASP A 23 9.81 0.31 -15.83
C ASP A 23 9.63 -0.80 -14.79
N ILE A 24 8.74 -0.61 -13.82
CA ILE A 24 8.51 -1.57 -12.72
C ILE A 24 8.03 -2.91 -13.25
N LYS A 25 7.12 -2.94 -14.23
CA LYS A 25 6.53 -4.18 -14.74
C LYS A 25 7.58 -5.05 -15.43
N ALA A 26 8.37 -4.46 -16.33
CA ALA A 26 9.46 -5.16 -17.01
C ALA A 26 10.56 -5.58 -16.03
N THR A 27 10.94 -4.70 -15.10
CA THR A 27 11.99 -4.96 -14.11
C THR A 27 11.62 -6.13 -13.20
N LEU A 28 10.40 -6.15 -12.65
CA LEU A 28 9.96 -7.25 -11.78
C LEU A 28 9.88 -8.57 -12.52
N ARG A 29 9.44 -8.57 -13.79
CA ARG A 29 9.42 -9.79 -14.62
C ARG A 29 10.82 -10.38 -14.84
N ALA A 30 11.82 -9.53 -15.06
CA ALA A 30 13.20 -9.97 -15.22
C ALA A 30 13.84 -10.37 -13.88
N LEU A 31 13.45 -9.71 -12.78
CA LEU A 31 14.03 -9.94 -11.46
C LEU A 31 13.47 -11.18 -10.76
N LEU A 32 12.17 -11.48 -10.89
CA LEU A 32 11.51 -12.57 -10.18
C LEU A 32 12.21 -13.93 -10.35
N PRO A 33 12.67 -14.35 -11.54
CA PRO A 33 13.41 -15.61 -11.70
C PRO A 33 14.78 -15.64 -11.02
N LEU A 34 15.34 -14.49 -10.66
CA LEU A 34 16.70 -14.35 -10.11
C LEU A 34 16.71 -14.26 -8.57
N VAL A 35 15.54 -14.08 -7.95
CA VAL A 35 15.42 -13.94 -6.50
C VAL A 35 14.97 -15.25 -5.89
N GLU A 36 15.76 -15.76 -4.94
CA GLU A 36 15.41 -16.96 -4.18
C GLU A 36 14.22 -16.69 -3.23
N GLU A 37 13.32 -17.67 -3.14
CA GLU A 37 12.21 -17.63 -2.20
C GLU A 37 12.71 -17.57 -0.75
N LYS A 38 12.12 -16.67 0.05
CA LYS A 38 12.37 -16.59 1.50
C LYS A 38 11.18 -17.16 2.26
N SER A 39 11.39 -18.25 3.00
CA SER A 39 10.34 -18.91 3.79
C SER A 39 10.02 -18.20 5.12
N ASN A 40 10.94 -17.38 5.64
CA ASN A 40 10.71 -16.62 6.87
C ASN A 40 9.75 -15.45 6.63
N ARG A 41 8.53 -15.55 7.16
CA ARG A 41 7.48 -14.54 7.02
C ARG A 41 7.19 -13.72 8.28
N LYS A 42 7.98 -13.85 9.35
CA LYS A 42 7.67 -13.22 10.66
C LYS A 42 7.39 -11.71 10.55
N PHE A 43 8.17 -10.99 9.75
CA PHE A 43 7.97 -9.55 9.53
C PHE A 43 6.69 -9.26 8.74
N LEU A 44 6.43 -10.04 7.68
CA LEU A 44 5.22 -9.93 6.87
C LEU A 44 3.97 -10.19 7.72
N ASP A 45 3.96 -11.28 8.48
CA ASP A 45 2.80 -11.67 9.31
C ASP A 45 2.48 -10.58 10.35
N LYS A 46 3.50 -10.00 10.98
CA LYS A 46 3.34 -8.87 11.92
C LYS A 46 2.79 -7.60 11.25
N ALA A 47 3.29 -7.26 10.05
CA ALA A 47 2.80 -6.10 9.31
C ALA A 47 1.33 -6.27 8.88
N LEU A 48 0.94 -7.49 8.48
CA LEU A 48 -0.44 -7.82 8.15
C LEU A 48 -1.38 -7.76 9.37
N GLU A 49 -0.93 -8.21 10.53
CA GLU A 49 -1.66 -8.07 11.80
C GLU A 49 -1.90 -6.59 12.13
N HIS A 50 -0.83 -5.78 12.15
CA HIS A 50 -0.94 -4.34 12.39
C HIS A 50 -1.88 -3.65 11.41
N TYR A 51 -1.87 -4.05 10.13
CA TYR A 51 -2.77 -3.48 9.13
C TYR A 51 -4.23 -3.81 9.41
N ARG A 52 -4.54 -5.05 9.81
CA ARG A 52 -5.91 -5.45 10.18
C ARG A 52 -6.41 -4.66 11.38
N ASP A 53 -5.58 -4.47 12.40
CA ASP A 53 -5.93 -3.69 13.58
C ASP A 53 -6.16 -2.21 13.23
N ALA A 54 -5.28 -1.62 12.41
CA ALA A 54 -5.46 -0.26 11.92
C ALA A 54 -6.75 -0.10 11.12
N ARG A 55 -7.09 -1.11 10.29
CA ARG A 55 -8.32 -1.08 9.49
C ARG A 55 -9.57 -1.17 10.36
N LYS A 56 -9.56 -1.99 11.41
CA LYS A 56 -10.67 -2.07 12.38
C LYS A 56 -10.95 -0.70 13.02
N GLY A 57 -9.89 0.04 13.40
CA GLY A 57 -10.04 1.39 13.94
C GLY A 57 -10.69 2.37 12.96
N LEU A 58 -10.39 2.25 11.66
CA LEU A 58 -11.04 3.06 10.62
C LEU A 58 -12.53 2.71 10.46
N ASP A 59 -12.86 1.42 10.47
CA ASP A 59 -14.24 0.96 10.33
C ASP A 59 -15.10 1.35 11.55
N ASP A 60 -14.52 1.42 12.75
CA ASP A 60 -15.19 1.90 13.96
C ASP A 60 -15.62 3.37 13.88
N LEU A 61 -14.87 4.20 13.12
CA LEU A 61 -15.21 5.61 12.86
C LEU A 61 -16.26 5.77 11.75
N ALA A 62 -16.44 4.76 10.91
CA ALA A 62 -17.38 4.77 9.78
C ALA A 62 -18.73 4.16 10.17
N LYS A 63 -19.30 4.58 11.30
CA LYS A 63 -20.61 4.12 11.79
C LYS A 63 -21.64 5.24 11.74
N LEU A 64 -22.92 4.84 11.64
CA LEU A 64 -24.05 5.73 11.86
C LEU A 64 -23.99 6.32 13.28
N SER A 65 -24.40 7.57 13.40
CA SER A 65 -24.47 8.30 14.67
C SER A 65 -25.72 9.15 14.68
N ASP A 66 -26.42 9.16 15.81
CA ASP A 66 -27.69 9.88 15.98
C ASP A 66 -27.50 11.40 16.12
N LYS A 67 -26.24 11.87 16.19
CA LYS A 67 -25.92 13.30 16.38
C LYS A 67 -25.57 14.00 15.07
N ALA A 68 -24.61 13.45 14.33
CA ALA A 68 -24.10 14.01 13.09
C ALA A 68 -23.51 12.90 12.23
N ILE A 69 -23.56 13.06 10.91
CA ILE A 69 -22.98 12.10 9.97
C ILE A 69 -21.45 12.18 10.08
N HIS A 70 -20.81 11.06 10.43
CA HIS A 70 -19.36 10.95 10.39
C HIS A 70 -18.87 11.02 8.93
N PRO A 71 -17.90 11.88 8.58
CA PRO A 71 -17.38 11.95 7.21
C PRO A 71 -16.88 10.61 6.66
N GLN A 72 -16.34 9.76 7.55
CA GLN A 72 -15.88 8.41 7.23
C GLN A 72 -17.04 7.49 6.85
N TYR A 73 -18.19 7.62 7.52
CA TYR A 73 -19.40 6.86 7.17
C TYR A 73 -19.91 7.28 5.79
N LEU A 74 -19.98 8.59 5.51
CA LEU A 74 -20.35 9.09 4.18
C LEU A 74 -19.41 8.56 3.08
N ALA A 75 -18.10 8.65 3.29
CA ALA A 75 -17.11 8.14 2.33
C ALA A 75 -17.23 6.62 2.10
N GLN A 76 -17.49 5.85 3.17
CA GLN A 76 -17.74 4.41 3.06
C GLN A 76 -18.99 4.12 2.22
N GLN A 77 -20.09 4.85 2.44
CA GLN A 77 -21.31 4.66 1.65
C GLN A 77 -21.12 5.05 0.18
N ILE A 78 -20.38 6.13 -0.11
CA ILE A 78 -20.01 6.49 -1.49
C ILE A 78 -19.27 5.31 -2.14
N SER A 79 -18.25 4.76 -1.47
CA SER A 79 -17.52 3.60 -1.99
C SER A 79 -18.39 2.34 -2.13
N HIS A 80 -19.44 2.18 -1.32
CA HIS A 80 -20.33 1.02 -1.37
C HIS A 80 -21.33 1.08 -2.54
N PHE A 81 -21.78 2.29 -2.90
CA PHE A 81 -22.78 2.50 -3.95
C PHE A 81 -22.19 2.96 -5.29
N ALA A 82 -20.91 3.32 -5.33
CA ALA A 82 -20.21 3.55 -6.57
C ALA A 82 -20.20 2.26 -7.42
N ALA A 83 -20.17 2.43 -8.74
CA ALA A 83 -19.89 1.31 -9.63
C ALA A 83 -18.42 0.87 -9.49
N ASP A 84 -18.14 -0.38 -9.84
CA ASP A 84 -16.81 -1.00 -9.70
C ASP A 84 -15.84 -0.64 -10.86
N ASP A 85 -16.25 0.23 -11.80
CA ASP A 85 -15.62 0.45 -13.11
C ASP A 85 -14.42 1.41 -13.12
#